data_AF-A0A4Q4PP82-F1
#
_entry.id   AF-A0A4Q4PP82-F1
#
_cell.length_a   1.000
_cell.length_b   1.000
_cell.length_c   1.000
_cell.angle_alpha   90.00
_cell.angle_beta   90.00
_cell.angle_gamma   90.00
#
_symmetry.space_group_name_H-M   'P 1'
#
loop_
_entity.id
_entity.type
_entity.pdbx_description
1 polymer ?
#
loop_
_entity_poly.entity_id
_entity_poly.type
_entity_poly.pdbx_seq_one_letter_code
_entity_poly.pdbx_strand_id
1 'polypeptide(L)'
;MTEGRCNCGSIKVSIPALPEQSAICYCANCRRAGSCAGSIIYMFDKSEVTVNDPSNNLKNYKDSDTKSGNSITRQFCGNCGCPIASLVGDDSPKMFLKGGLFDKIPAPGFKSFEQEEPSWLKIV
;
A
#
# COMPACT_ATOMS: atom_id res chain seq x y z
N MET A 1 3.00 -14.22 -12.70
CA MET A 1 3.49 -13.66 -11.42
C MET A 1 4.14 -12.33 -11.69
N THR A 2 3.73 -11.31 -10.96
CA THR A 2 4.35 -9.98 -10.97
C THR A 2 5.11 -9.80 -9.66
N GLU A 3 6.33 -9.28 -9.74
CA GLU A 3 7.16 -8.99 -8.58
C GLU A 3 7.19 -7.49 -8.29
N GLY A 4 7.15 -7.16 -7.01
CA GLY A 4 7.43 -5.85 -6.47
C GLY A 4 8.52 -5.93 -5.42
N ARG A 5 9.13 -4.81 -5.08
CA ARG A 5 10.20 -4.75 -4.08
C ARG A 5 10.19 -3.44 -3.34
N CYS A 6 10.75 -3.47 -2.13
CA CYS A 6 11.10 -2.22 -1.46
C CYS A 6 12.29 -1.54 -2.17
N ASN A 7 12.50 -0.26 -1.87
CA ASN A 7 13.56 0.54 -2.51
C ASN A 7 14.96 -0.12 -2.44
N CYS A 8 15.36 -0.63 -1.28
CA CYS A 8 16.64 -1.31 -1.09
C CYS A 8 16.65 -2.78 -1.57
N GLY A 9 15.51 -3.33 -2.00
CA GLY A 9 15.39 -4.69 -2.52
C GLY A 9 15.44 -5.81 -1.46
N SER A 10 15.54 -5.49 -0.17
CA SER A 10 15.61 -6.50 0.89
C SER A 10 14.29 -7.23 1.14
N ILE A 11 13.16 -6.64 0.74
CA ILE A 11 11.82 -7.23 0.78
C ILE A 11 11.31 -7.29 -0.65
N LYS A 12 10.90 -8.49 -1.06
CA LYS A 12 10.23 -8.73 -2.35
C LYS A 12 8.82 -9.24 -2.10
N VAL A 13 7.90 -8.85 -2.97
CA VAL A 13 6.50 -9.25 -2.92
C VAL A 13 6.13 -9.84 -4.27
N SER A 14 5.51 -11.02 -4.27
CA SER A 14 5.05 -11.69 -5.49
C SER A 14 3.53 -11.85 -5.45
N ILE A 15 2.87 -11.52 -6.56
CA ILE A 15 1.42 -11.63 -6.78
C ILE A 15 1.14 -12.33 -8.12
N PRO A 16 -0.08 -12.88 -8.36
CA PRO A 16 -0.39 -13.56 -9.61
C PRO A 16 -0.27 -12.65 -10.83
N ALA A 17 -0.88 -11.47 -10.76
CA ALA A 17 -0.86 -10.39 -11.74
C ALA A 17 -1.25 -9.06 -11.08
N LEU A 18 -0.94 -7.92 -11.72
CA LEU A 18 -1.48 -6.63 -11.30
C LEU A 18 -2.98 -6.54 -11.63
N PRO A 19 -3.80 -5.86 -10.81
CA PRO A 19 -5.19 -5.60 -11.17
C PRO A 19 -5.28 -4.66 -12.38
N GLU A 20 -6.40 -4.67 -13.10
CA GLU A 20 -6.64 -3.77 -14.23
C GLU A 20 -6.63 -2.29 -13.82
N GLN A 21 -7.15 -2.02 -12.62
CA GLN A 21 -7.22 -0.69 -12.03
C GLN A 21 -6.68 -0.70 -10.61
N SER A 22 -6.08 0.41 -10.21
CA SER A 22 -5.65 0.63 -8.83
C SER A 22 -6.73 1.32 -8.00
N ALA A 23 -6.54 1.33 -6.69
CA ALA A 23 -7.27 2.23 -5.80
C ALA A 23 -6.31 3.30 -5.28
N ILE A 24 -6.81 4.53 -5.09
CA ILE A 24 -6.07 5.60 -4.42
C ILE A 24 -6.85 6.08 -3.21
N CYS A 25 -6.16 6.26 -2.08
CA CYS A 25 -6.73 6.84 -0.88
C CYS A 25 -6.11 8.18 -0.58
N TYR A 26 -6.94 9.22 -0.49
CA TYR A 26 -6.52 10.59 -0.29
C TYR A 26 -6.51 11.04 1.16
N CYS A 27 -6.94 10.24 2.14
CA CYS A 27 -6.94 10.70 3.54
C CYS A 27 -5.53 11.05 4.06
N ALA A 28 -5.46 11.95 5.04
CA ALA A 28 -4.20 12.40 5.62
C ALA A 28 -3.25 11.26 6.04
N ASN A 29 -3.74 10.20 6.70
CA ASN A 29 -2.89 9.07 7.11
C ASN A 29 -2.33 8.31 5.89
N CYS A 30 -3.11 8.15 4.83
CA CYS A 30 -2.64 7.52 3.59
C CYS A 30 -1.66 8.42 2.84
N ARG A 31 -1.85 9.74 2.82
CA ARG A 31 -0.85 10.68 2.29
C ARG A 31 0.47 10.59 3.02
N ARG A 32 0.46 10.59 4.35
CA ARG A 32 1.67 10.43 5.19
C ARG A 32 2.35 9.09 4.94
N ALA A 33 1.58 8.00 4.92
CA ALA A 33 2.12 6.66 4.70
C ALA A 33 2.62 6.42 3.28
N GLY A 34 2.04 7.08 2.27
CA GLY A 34 2.44 6.98 0.87
C GLY A 34 3.46 8.03 0.43
N SER A 35 3.74 9.03 1.27
CA SER A 35 4.60 10.18 0.96
C SER A 35 4.21 10.88 -0.36
N CYS A 36 2.90 11.04 -0.61
CA CYS A 36 2.35 11.59 -1.85
C CYS A 36 0.96 12.22 -1.61
N ALA A 37 0.37 12.82 -2.66
CA ALA A 37 -0.98 13.38 -2.66
C ALA A 37 -2.07 12.35 -2.29
N GLY A 38 -1.80 11.06 -2.46
CA GLY A 38 -2.58 9.93 -1.97
C GLY A 38 -1.72 8.67 -1.89
N SER A 39 -2.25 7.58 -1.34
CA SER A 39 -1.61 6.27 -1.39
C SER A 39 -2.30 5.39 -2.42
N ILE A 40 -1.57 4.98 -3.45
CA ILE A 40 -2.04 3.95 -4.38
C ILE A 40 -1.91 2.57 -3.71
N ILE A 41 -2.96 1.77 -3.79
CA ILE A 41 -3.06 0.45 -3.17
C ILE A 41 -3.70 -0.57 -4.11
N TYR A 42 -3.33 -1.84 -3.92
CA TYR A 42 -3.96 -3.01 -4.53
C TYR A 42 -4.50 -3.92 -3.44
N MET A 43 -5.74 -4.36 -3.57
CA MET A 43 -6.36 -5.30 -2.63
C MET A 43 -6.17 -6.72 -3.13
N PHE A 44 -5.62 -7.59 -2.28
CA PHE A 44 -5.45 -9.03 -2.55
C PHE A 44 -5.89 -9.85 -1.34
N ASP A 45 -6.24 -11.12 -1.56
CA ASP A 45 -6.25 -12.09 -0.46
C ASP A 45 -4.82 -12.36 0.00
N LYS A 46 -4.61 -12.45 1.32
CA LYS A 46 -3.30 -12.76 1.91
C LYS A 46 -2.71 -14.06 1.34
N SER A 47 -3.57 -15.02 0.99
CA SER A 47 -3.17 -16.30 0.37
C SER A 47 -2.60 -16.17 -1.04
N GLU A 48 -2.87 -15.07 -1.74
CA GLU A 48 -2.38 -14.81 -3.10
C GLU A 48 -1.04 -14.06 -3.09
N VAL A 49 -0.61 -13.54 -1.94
CA VAL A 49 0.57 -12.69 -1.80
C VAL A 49 1.68 -13.46 -1.10
N THR A 50 2.84 -13.53 -1.74
CA THR A 50 4.06 -14.00 -1.09
C THR A 50 4.94 -12.82 -0.73
N VAL A 51 5.29 -12.67 0.56
CA VAL A 51 6.27 -11.69 1.03
C VAL A 51 7.56 -12.40 1.38
N ASN A 52 8.61 -12.15 0.62
CA ASN A 52 9.96 -12.65 0.87
C ASN A 52 10.78 -11.59 1.59
N ASP A 53 11.12 -11.85 2.85
CA ASP A 53 11.91 -10.97 3.72
C ASP A 53 12.95 -11.80 4.52
N PRO A 54 13.99 -12.33 3.87
CA PRO A 54 14.98 -13.19 4.52
C PRO A 54 15.82 -12.45 5.57
N SER A 55 15.84 -11.12 5.52
CA SER A 55 16.59 -10.27 6.46
C SER A 55 15.73 -9.76 7.62
N ASN A 56 14.45 -10.16 7.72
CA ASN A 56 13.52 -9.74 8.77
C ASN A 56 13.42 -8.20 8.93
N ASN A 57 13.42 -7.51 7.79
CA ASN A 57 13.35 -6.06 7.70
C ASN A 57 11.91 -5.54 7.68
N LEU A 58 10.89 -6.39 7.58
CA LEU A 58 9.49 -5.97 7.62
C LEU A 58 9.13 -5.50 9.03
N LYS A 59 8.72 -4.23 9.16
CA LYS A 59 8.27 -3.62 10.40
C LYS A 59 6.79 -3.28 10.30
N ASN A 60 6.13 -3.30 11.45
CA ASN A 60 4.70 -3.02 11.59
C ASN A 60 4.50 -1.79 12.48
N TYR A 61 3.57 -0.93 12.10
CA TYR A 61 3.09 0.18 12.91
C TYR A 61 1.56 0.14 12.95
N LYS A 62 0.99 0.06 14.16
CA LYS A 62 -0.45 0.07 14.37
C LYS A 62 -0.95 1.52 14.37
N ASP A 63 -1.63 1.90 13.31
CA ASP A 63 -2.29 3.20 13.16
C ASP A 63 -3.74 3.08 13.64
N SER A 64 -4.04 3.61 14.82
CA SER A 64 -5.37 3.59 15.41
C SER A 64 -6.17 4.88 15.18
N ASP A 65 -5.51 5.98 14.83
CA ASP A 65 -6.13 7.29 14.60
C ASP A 65 -6.39 7.48 13.09
N THR A 66 -7.25 6.62 12.52
CA THR A 66 -7.56 6.67 11.09
C THR A 66 -8.90 7.35 10.84
N LYS A 67 -9.00 8.03 9.69
CA LYS A 67 -10.26 8.68 9.27
C LYS A 67 -11.44 7.69 9.12
N SER A 68 -11.16 6.41 8.85
CA SER A 68 -12.20 5.37 8.79
C SER A 68 -12.68 4.88 10.15
N GLY A 69 -12.00 5.23 11.25
CA GLY A 69 -12.22 4.65 12.58
C GLY A 69 -11.63 3.24 12.77
N ASN A 70 -11.31 2.52 11.69
CA ASN A 70 -10.63 1.23 11.75
C ASN A 70 -9.16 1.37 12.17
N SER A 71 -8.65 0.42 12.95
CA SER A 71 -7.20 0.30 13.14
C SER A 71 -6.55 -0.37 11.93
N ILE A 72 -5.45 0.22 11.45
CA ILE A 72 -4.71 -0.25 10.29
C ILE A 72 -3.27 -0.59 10.72
N THR A 73 -2.86 -1.85 10.50
CA THR A 73 -1.45 -2.24 10.65
C THR A 73 -0.71 -1.88 9.36
N ARG A 74 0.18 -0.90 9.43
CA ARG A 74 1.01 -0.44 8.32
C ARG A 74 2.32 -1.22 8.31
N GLN A 75 2.60 -1.90 7.21
CA GLN A 75 3.83 -2.67 7.03
C GLN A 75 4.79 -1.89 6.14
N PHE A 76 6.05 -1.79 6.54
CA PHE A 76 7.10 -1.05 5.82
C PHE A 76 8.46 -1.71 6.00
N CYS A 77 9.38 -1.46 5.07
CA CYS A 77 10.75 -1.90 5.19
C CYS A 77 11.49 -1.03 6.22
N GLY A 78 11.95 -1.63 7.32
CA GLY A 78 12.72 -0.95 8.36
C GLY A 78 14.09 -0.44 7.89
N ASN A 79 14.63 -0.97 6.78
CA ASN A 79 15.93 -0.55 6.24
C ASN A 79 15.82 0.71 5.36
N CYS A 80 14.77 0.84 4.54
CA CYS A 80 14.62 1.96 3.59
C CYS A 80 13.35 2.80 3.76
N GLY A 81 12.50 2.49 4.74
CA GLY A 81 11.23 3.18 4.98
C GLY A 81 10.12 2.88 3.95
N CYS A 82 10.41 2.13 2.88
CA CYS A 82 9.46 1.86 1.80
C CYS A 82 8.19 1.16 2.33
N PRO A 83 6.99 1.73 2.10
CA PRO A 83 5.73 1.09 2.47
C PRO A 83 5.50 -0.20 1.70
N ILE A 84 5.15 -1.29 2.39
CA ILE A 84 4.88 -2.60 1.79
C ILE A 84 3.38 -2.85 1.67
N ALA A 85 2.66 -2.83 2.79
CA ALA A 85 1.25 -3.18 2.83
C ALA A 85 0.50 -2.44 3.94
N SER A 86 -0.82 -2.51 3.91
CA SER A 86 -1.70 -2.11 5.01
C SER A 86 -2.70 -3.24 5.26
N LEU A 87 -2.91 -3.58 6.54
CA LEU A 87 -3.85 -4.61 6.97
C LEU A 87 -4.94 -3.93 7.80
N VAL A 88 -6.21 -4.16 7.44
CA VAL A 88 -7.36 -3.58 8.15
C VAL A 88 -7.89 -4.62 9.12
N GLY A 89 -7.57 -4.48 10.40
CA GLY A 89 -7.78 -5.55 11.39
C GLY A 89 -6.83 -6.74 11.17
N ASP A 90 -6.30 -7.29 12.26
CA ASP A 90 -5.29 -8.34 12.17
C ASP A 90 -5.86 -9.64 11.56
N ASP A 91 -7.15 -9.91 11.77
CA ASP A 91 -7.88 -11.11 11.30
C ASP A 91 -8.42 -11.02 9.87
N SER A 92 -8.33 -9.87 9.21
CA SER A 92 -8.86 -9.73 7.85
C SER A 92 -8.10 -10.64 6.87
N PRO A 93 -8.80 -11.39 5.99
CA PRO A 93 -8.13 -12.18 4.96
C PRO A 93 -7.53 -11.31 3.85
N LYS A 94 -7.89 -10.02 3.81
CA LYS A 94 -7.42 -9.09 2.79
C LYS A 94 -6.18 -8.35 3.24
N MET A 95 -5.33 -8.01 2.28
CA MET A 95 -4.22 -7.08 2.46
C MET A 95 -4.17 -6.05 1.33
N PHE A 96 -3.70 -4.86 1.66
CA PHE A 96 -3.60 -3.74 0.73
C PHE A 96 -2.13 -3.45 0.41
N LEU A 97 -1.62 -4.03 -0.67
CA LEU A 97 -0.26 -3.79 -1.15
C LEU A 97 -0.09 -2.37 -1.64
N LYS A 98 1.09 -1.79 -1.44
CA LYS A 98 1.40 -0.43 -1.87
C LYS A 98 1.81 -0.44 -3.33
N GLY A 99 1.15 0.41 -4.14
CA GLY A 99 1.33 0.41 -5.58
C GLY A 99 2.77 0.68 -6.02
N GLY A 100 3.48 1.54 -5.29
CA GLY A 100 4.88 1.91 -5.56
C GLY A 100 5.90 0.79 -5.35
N LEU A 101 5.50 -0.41 -4.91
CA LEU A 101 6.37 -1.58 -4.92
C LEU A 101 6.67 -2.11 -6.33
N PHE A 102 5.80 -1.81 -7.30
CA PHE A 102 5.81 -2.40 -8.64
C PHE A 102 6.19 -1.36 -9.69
N ASP A 103 6.90 -1.79 -10.73
CA ASP A 103 7.36 -0.89 -11.80
C ASP A 103 6.22 -0.33 -12.66
N LYS A 104 5.07 -1.02 -12.68
CA LYS A 104 3.85 -0.58 -13.37
C LYS A 104 2.76 -0.29 -12.35
N ILE A 105 2.12 0.87 -12.52
CA ILE A 105 1.02 1.31 -11.67
C ILE A 105 -0.21 1.55 -12.57
N PRO A 106 -1.21 0.64 -12.57
CA PRO A 106 -2.46 0.85 -13.28
C PRO A 106 -3.17 2.11 -12.78
N ALA A 107 -3.89 2.79 -13.68
CA ALA A 107 -4.63 4.00 -13.34
C ALA A 107 -5.65 3.74 -12.22
N PRO A 108 -5.85 4.69 -11.28
CA PRO A 108 -6.87 4.53 -10.25
C PRO A 108 -8.27 4.48 -10.84
N GLY A 109 -8.98 3.37 -10.63
CA GLY A 109 -10.41 3.22 -10.94
C GLY A 109 -11.31 3.49 -9.73
N PHE A 110 -10.73 3.50 -8.53
CA PHE A 110 -11.43 3.73 -7.27
C PHE A 110 -10.71 4.77 -6.41
N LYS A 111 -11.47 5.69 -5.83
CA LYS A 111 -10.95 6.75 -4.97
C LYS A 111 -11.60 6.67 -3.58
N SER A 112 -10.77 6.53 -2.55
CA SER A 112 -11.20 6.64 -1.15
C SER A 112 -10.90 8.03 -0.61
N PHE A 113 -11.87 8.61 0.11
CA PHE A 113 -11.80 9.96 0.66
C PHE A 113 -11.51 11.03 -0.41
N GLU A 114 -12.14 10.92 -1.58
CA GLU A 114 -11.96 11.82 -2.74
C GLU A 114 -12.15 13.30 -2.41
N GLN A 115 -12.96 13.64 -1.41
CA GLN A 115 -13.11 15.02 -0.93
C GLN A 115 -11.81 15.64 -0.38
N GLU A 116 -10.78 14.84 -0.11
CA GLU A 116 -9.44 15.29 0.28
C GLU A 116 -8.42 15.26 -0.88
N GLU A 117 -8.85 14.95 -2.10
CA GLU A 117 -7.99 15.02 -3.28
C GLU A 117 -7.52 16.48 -3.48
N PRO A 118 -6.20 16.73 -3.57
CA PRO A 118 -5.71 18.09 -3.82
C PRO A 118 -6.26 18.62 -5.14
N SER A 119 -6.85 19.82 -5.13
CA SER A 119 -7.50 20.41 -6.31
C SER A 119 -6.54 20.61 -7.50
N TRP A 120 -5.25 20.75 -7.22
CA TRP A 120 -4.19 20.90 -8.22
C TRP A 120 -3.65 19.57 -8.78
N LEU A 121 -4.10 18.41 -8.30
CA LEU A 121 -3.54 17.09 -8.70
C LEU A 121 -3.78 16.75 -10.18
N LYS A 122 -4.61 17.52 -10.88
CA LYS A 122 -4.68 17.50 -12.34
C LYS A 122 -3.40 18.13 -12.91
N ILE A 123 -2.33 17.34 -13.01
CA ILE A 123 -1.11 17.70 -13.72
C ILE A 123 -1.45 17.56 -15.22
N VAL A 124 -1.74 18.70 -15.85
CA VAL A 124 -1.95 18.83 -17.30
C VAL A 124 -0.64 18.87 -18.06
#